data_AF-A0A7J6SAE0-F1
#
_entry.id   AF-A0A7J6SAE0-F1
#
_cell.length_a   1.000
_cell.length_b   1.000
_cell.length_c   1.000
_cell.angle_alpha   90.00
_cell.angle_beta   90.00
_cell.angle_gamma   90.00
#
_symmetry.space_group_name_H-M   'P 1'
#
loop_
_entity.id
_entity.type
_entity.pdbx_description
1 polymer ?
#
loop_
_entity_poly.entity_id
_entity_poly.type
_entity_poly.pdbx_seq_one_letter_code
_entity_poly.pdbx_strand_id
1 'polypeptide(L)'
;TPILPFSDRYEASPLGRLTWMLFMALLTDTYSTGASHFASTRSSYMQASALAARASYKPSVWMGTAFPGYDWYFPKPDSYVARMMDDAHVYYIFSQDNTRGLSQDLQTLGASGQVDNTPVALQGPG
;
A
#
# COMPACT_ATOMS: atom_id res chain seq x y z
N THR A 1 -31.66 -6.93 8.29
CA THR A 1 -30.77 -6.65 7.14
C THR A 1 -29.41 -7.25 7.43
N PRO A 2 -28.88 -8.14 6.58
CA PRO A 2 -27.52 -8.65 6.78
C PRO A 2 -26.49 -7.53 6.53
N ILE A 3 -25.40 -7.53 7.29
CA ILE A 3 -24.26 -6.63 7.14
C ILE A 3 -23.05 -7.49 6.83
N LEU A 4 -22.27 -7.10 5.82
CA LEU A 4 -21.04 -7.78 5.44
C LEU A 4 -19.86 -6.80 5.48
N PRO A 5 -18.86 -7.02 6.35
CA PRO A 5 -17.71 -6.13 6.44
C PRO A 5 -16.82 -6.26 5.20
N PHE A 6 -16.35 -5.14 4.68
CA PHE A 6 -15.45 -5.05 3.53
C PHE A 6 -14.03 -4.73 4.02
N SER A 7 -13.08 -5.64 3.75
CA SER A 7 -11.72 -5.58 4.32
C SER A 7 -10.62 -5.49 3.27
N ASP A 8 -10.92 -4.94 2.09
CA ASP A 8 -9.98 -4.79 0.96
C ASP A 8 -8.68 -4.07 1.34
N ARG A 9 -8.75 -3.15 2.31
CA ARG A 9 -7.59 -2.40 2.82
C ARG A 9 -6.53 -3.25 3.50
N TYR A 10 -6.85 -4.48 3.91
CA TYR A 10 -5.93 -5.39 4.59
C TYR A 10 -5.28 -6.41 3.66
N GLU A 11 -5.51 -6.29 2.36
CA GLU A 11 -4.90 -7.16 1.36
C GLU A 11 -3.39 -6.91 1.23
N ALA A 12 -2.64 -7.99 1.05
CA ALA A 12 -1.19 -7.96 0.87
C ALA A 12 -0.76 -7.72 -0.59
N SER A 13 -1.70 -7.76 -1.54
CA SER A 13 -1.39 -7.55 -2.96
C SER A 13 -2.50 -6.81 -3.70
N PRO A 14 -2.17 -6.01 -4.73
CA PRO A 14 -3.18 -5.35 -5.56
C PRO A 14 -4.12 -6.33 -6.24
N LEU A 15 -3.62 -7.50 -6.66
CA LEU A 15 -4.47 -8.56 -7.22
C LEU A 15 -5.40 -9.20 -6.18
N GLY A 16 -4.94 -9.38 -4.93
CA GLY A 16 -5.79 -9.81 -3.82
C GLY A 16 -6.94 -8.82 -3.60
N ARG A 17 -6.63 -7.52 -3.59
CA ARG A 17 -7.62 -6.45 -3.55
C ARG A 17 -8.62 -6.50 -4.71
N LEU A 18 -8.19 -6.85 -5.91
CA LEU A 18 -9.10 -7.00 -7.07
C LEU A 18 -10.11 -8.15 -6.91
N THR A 19 -9.85 -9.17 -6.09
CA THR A 19 -10.78 -10.29 -5.90
C THR A 19 -12.10 -9.87 -5.25
N TRP A 20 -12.09 -8.76 -4.49
CA TRP A 20 -13.30 -8.17 -3.92
C TRP A 20 -14.32 -7.77 -5.00
N MET A 21 -13.87 -7.46 -6.21
CA MET A 21 -14.78 -7.20 -7.33
C MET A 21 -15.57 -8.46 -7.73
N LEU A 22 -14.92 -9.64 -7.74
CA LEU A 22 -15.58 -10.90 -8.02
C LEU A 22 -16.56 -11.26 -6.89
N PHE A 23 -16.17 -11.02 -5.65
CA PHE A 23 -17.03 -11.22 -4.48
C PHE A 23 -18.31 -10.37 -4.58
N MET A 24 -18.20 -9.08 -4.89
CA MET A 24 -19.37 -8.20 -5.05
C MET A 24 -20.23 -8.60 -6.27
N ALA A 25 -19.60 -9.04 -7.36
CA ALA A 25 -20.31 -9.54 -8.53
C ALA A 25 -21.12 -10.81 -8.23
N LEU A 26 -20.58 -11.73 -7.42
CA LEU A 26 -21.32 -12.89 -6.93
C LEU A 26 -22.50 -12.48 -6.04
N LEU A 27 -22.29 -11.53 -5.13
CA LEU A 27 -23.32 -11.05 -4.20
C LEU A 27 -24.50 -10.39 -4.92
N THR A 28 -24.26 -9.81 -6.09
CA THR A 28 -25.25 -9.03 -6.87
C THR A 28 -25.78 -9.76 -8.10
N ASP A 29 -25.41 -11.04 -8.28
CA ASP A 29 -25.77 -11.84 -9.46
C ASP A 29 -25.30 -11.22 -10.80
N THR A 30 -24.14 -10.55 -10.77
CA THR A 30 -23.51 -9.91 -11.93
C THR A 30 -22.15 -10.54 -12.29
N TYR A 31 -21.97 -11.82 -11.97
CA TYR A 31 -20.67 -12.50 -12.07
C TYR A 31 -20.01 -12.40 -13.44
N SER A 32 -20.77 -12.58 -14.53
CA SER A 32 -20.22 -12.49 -15.90
C SER A 32 -19.57 -11.13 -16.17
N THR A 33 -20.26 -10.05 -15.81
CA THR A 33 -19.76 -8.68 -15.93
C THR A 33 -18.55 -8.45 -15.01
N GLY A 34 -18.64 -8.87 -13.75
CA GLY A 34 -17.53 -8.75 -12.80
C GLY A 34 -16.27 -9.53 -13.23
N ALA A 35 -16.43 -10.73 -13.76
CA ALA A 35 -15.35 -11.56 -14.28
C ALA A 35 -14.66 -10.93 -15.48
N SER A 36 -15.43 -10.32 -16.39
CA SER A 36 -14.89 -9.56 -17.53
C SER A 36 -14.03 -8.38 -17.07
N HIS A 37 -14.54 -7.55 -16.15
CA HIS A 37 -13.78 -6.44 -15.58
C HIS A 37 -12.56 -6.90 -14.79
N PHE A 38 -12.64 -8.04 -14.10
CA PHE A 38 -11.53 -8.62 -13.36
C PHE A 38 -10.41 -9.05 -14.30
N ALA A 39 -10.74 -9.80 -15.34
CA ALA A 39 -9.77 -10.24 -16.33
C ALA A 39 -9.09 -9.07 -17.04
N SER A 40 -9.86 -8.05 -17.43
CA SER A 40 -9.34 -6.84 -18.07
C SER A 40 -8.40 -6.07 -17.14
N THR A 41 -8.84 -5.78 -15.91
CA THR A 41 -8.02 -5.03 -14.93
C THR A 41 -6.76 -5.78 -14.55
N ARG A 42 -6.85 -7.10 -14.33
CA ARG A 42 -5.67 -7.96 -14.07
C ARG A 42 -4.68 -7.91 -15.23
N SER A 43 -5.16 -8.00 -16.47
CA SER A 43 -4.31 -7.94 -17.66
C SER A 43 -3.58 -6.59 -17.75
N SER A 44 -4.32 -5.49 -17.61
CA SER A 44 -3.74 -4.13 -17.62
C SER A 44 -2.71 -3.93 -16.51
N TYR A 45 -2.98 -4.45 -15.31
CA TYR A 45 -2.04 -4.40 -14.18
C TYR A 45 -0.74 -5.14 -14.51
N MET A 46 -0.84 -6.39 -14.99
CA MET A 46 0.33 -7.20 -15.34
C MET A 46 1.15 -6.56 -16.46
N GLN A 47 0.49 -5.97 -17.46
CA GLN A 47 1.16 -5.24 -18.55
C GLN A 47 1.89 -4.00 -18.03
N ALA A 48 1.25 -3.21 -17.17
CA ALA A 48 1.84 -2.01 -16.59
C ALA A 48 3.07 -2.36 -15.73
N SER A 49 2.97 -3.39 -14.89
CA SER A 49 4.10 -3.85 -14.07
C SER A 49 5.26 -4.36 -14.93
N ALA A 50 4.96 -5.16 -15.97
CA ALA A 50 5.97 -5.65 -16.91
C ALA A 50 6.65 -4.51 -17.71
N LEU A 51 5.91 -3.45 -18.01
CA LEU A 51 6.46 -2.24 -18.64
C LEU A 51 7.38 -1.48 -17.67
N ALA A 52 6.91 -1.25 -16.44
CA ALA A 52 7.66 -0.54 -15.42
C ALA A 52 9.00 -1.24 -15.09
N ALA A 53 8.99 -2.57 -15.03
CA ALA A 53 10.19 -3.38 -14.79
C ALA A 53 11.31 -3.19 -15.84
N ARG A 54 11.02 -2.58 -17.00
CA ARG A 54 12.02 -2.28 -18.05
C ARG A 54 12.72 -0.93 -17.85
N ALA A 55 12.28 -0.12 -16.89
CA ALA A 55 12.95 1.14 -16.60
C ALA A 55 14.38 0.87 -16.15
N SER A 56 15.33 1.68 -16.64
CA SER A 56 16.75 1.58 -16.26
C SER A 56 17.04 2.18 -14.88
N TYR A 57 16.11 2.98 -14.36
CA TYR A 57 16.24 3.69 -13.09
C TYR A 57 15.07 3.33 -12.18
N LYS A 58 15.40 2.94 -10.94
CA LYS A 58 14.45 2.65 -9.86
C LYS A 58 14.49 3.80 -8.84
N PRO A 59 13.61 4.81 -8.94
CA PRO A 59 13.64 5.96 -8.02
C PRO A 59 13.32 5.54 -6.60
N SER A 60 13.99 6.15 -5.62
CA SER A 60 13.59 6.06 -4.21
C SER A 60 12.44 7.01 -3.92
N VAL A 61 11.33 6.49 -3.40
CA VAL A 61 10.16 7.30 -3.02
C VAL A 61 9.73 7.02 -1.59
N TRP A 62 9.09 8.03 -1.02
CA TRP A 62 8.33 7.91 0.20
C TRP A 62 6.89 8.36 -0.10
N MET A 63 5.93 7.75 0.58
CA MET A 63 4.52 8.09 0.46
C MET A 63 3.94 8.13 1.85
N GLY A 64 3.37 9.27 2.21
CA GLY A 64 2.61 9.43 3.43
C GLY A 64 1.40 10.34 3.18
N THR A 65 0.36 10.12 3.97
CA THR A 65 -0.83 10.97 3.96
C THR A 65 -0.93 11.65 5.32
N ALA A 66 -0.98 12.99 5.32
CA ALA A 66 -1.29 13.76 6.51
C ALA A 66 -2.81 13.82 6.70
N PHE A 67 -3.29 13.50 7.89
CA PHE A 67 -4.69 13.66 8.26
C PHE A 67 -4.85 14.91 9.16
N PRO A 68 -5.83 15.78 8.92
CA PRO A 68 -6.03 16.96 9.77
C PRO A 68 -6.24 16.56 11.24
N GLY A 69 -5.40 17.08 12.13
CA GLY A 69 -5.45 16.76 13.57
C GLY A 69 -4.79 15.44 13.98
N TYR A 70 -4.09 14.77 13.06
CA TYR A 70 -3.39 13.50 13.31
C TYR A 70 -1.98 13.49 12.71
N ASP A 71 -1.24 12.48 13.13
CA ASP A 71 0.07 12.10 12.61
C ASP A 71 0.05 11.71 11.13
N TRP A 72 1.22 11.75 10.50
CA TRP A 72 1.41 11.25 9.14
C TRP A 72 1.22 9.74 9.09
N TYR A 73 0.42 9.26 8.15
CA TYR A 73 0.23 7.83 7.89
C TYR A 73 1.09 7.35 6.73
N PHE A 74 1.88 6.30 6.95
CA PHE A 74 2.70 5.63 5.94
C PHE A 74 2.18 4.22 5.66
N PRO A 75 2.09 3.80 4.38
CA PRO A 75 1.79 2.42 4.05
C PRO A 75 2.74 1.43 4.70
N LYS A 76 2.19 0.36 5.29
CA LYS A 76 3.02 -0.69 5.88
C LYS A 76 3.85 -1.43 4.83
N PRO A 77 5.04 -1.94 5.19
CA PRO A 77 5.94 -2.69 4.29
C PRO A 77 5.27 -3.86 3.56
N ASP A 78 4.29 -4.50 4.18
CA ASP A 78 3.58 -5.70 3.71
C ASP A 78 2.22 -5.39 3.04
N SER A 79 1.86 -4.11 2.91
CA SER A 79 0.59 -3.69 2.33
C SER A 79 0.57 -3.83 0.80
N TYR A 80 -0.63 -3.96 0.23
CA TYR A 80 -0.80 -3.90 -1.23
C TYR A 80 -0.22 -2.62 -1.85
N VAL A 81 -0.18 -1.50 -1.12
CA VAL A 81 0.37 -0.22 -1.60
C VAL A 81 1.88 -0.30 -1.74
N ALA A 82 2.57 -0.83 -0.73
CA ALA A 82 4.01 -1.06 -0.81
C ALA A 82 4.36 -2.01 -1.97
N ARG A 83 3.55 -3.08 -2.15
CA ARG A 83 3.71 -4.00 -3.28
C ARG A 83 3.44 -3.34 -4.63
N MET A 84 2.45 -2.45 -4.72
CA MET A 84 2.14 -1.71 -5.93
C MET A 84 3.30 -0.77 -6.34
N MET A 85 4.01 -0.18 -5.37
CA MET A 85 5.20 0.63 -5.67
C MET A 85 6.35 -0.23 -6.20
N ASP A 86 6.58 -1.41 -5.62
CA ASP A 86 7.61 -2.31 -6.12
C ASP A 86 7.28 -2.81 -7.54
N ASP A 87 6.03 -3.18 -7.78
CA ASP A 87 5.53 -3.59 -9.10
C ASP A 87 5.61 -2.45 -10.14
N ALA A 88 5.59 -1.19 -9.69
CA ALA A 88 5.81 0.01 -10.51
C ALA A 88 7.30 0.34 -10.72
N HIS A 89 8.21 -0.56 -10.34
CA HIS A 89 9.65 -0.36 -10.40
C HIS A 89 10.12 0.87 -9.63
N VAL A 90 9.61 1.01 -8.40
CA VAL A 90 9.96 2.08 -7.49
C VAL A 90 10.54 1.49 -6.21
N TYR A 91 11.53 2.17 -5.64
CA TYR A 91 12.15 1.80 -4.37
C TYR A 91 11.44 2.51 -3.22
N TYR A 92 10.47 1.84 -2.60
CA TYR A 92 9.79 2.39 -1.42
C TYR A 92 10.67 2.27 -0.18
N ILE A 93 10.90 3.40 0.50
CA ILE A 93 11.84 3.45 1.63
C ILE A 93 11.44 2.57 2.81
N PHE A 94 10.13 2.34 3.05
CA PHE A 94 9.65 1.48 4.13
C PHE A 94 9.23 0.07 3.64
N SER A 95 9.73 -0.39 2.49
CA SER A 95 9.48 -1.79 2.06
C SER A 95 10.24 -2.81 2.93
N GLN A 96 9.77 -4.06 2.95
CA GLN A 96 10.31 -5.12 3.82
C GLN A 96 11.82 -5.36 3.67
N ASP A 97 12.32 -5.25 2.44
CA ASP A 97 13.74 -5.50 2.15
C ASP A 97 14.64 -4.34 2.58
N ASN A 98 14.07 -3.15 2.75
CA ASN A 98 14.82 -1.90 2.93
C ASN A 98 14.82 -1.39 4.36
N THR A 99 13.82 -1.74 5.17
CA THR A 99 13.75 -1.35 6.58
C THR A 99 14.99 -1.78 7.36
N ARG A 100 15.62 -2.91 7.01
CA ARG A 100 16.85 -3.41 7.67
C ARG A 100 18.06 -2.48 7.58
N GLY A 101 18.10 -1.56 6.60
CA GLY A 101 19.19 -0.59 6.42
C GLY A 101 18.90 0.81 7.01
N LEU A 102 17.70 1.03 7.55
CA LEU A 102 17.29 2.31 8.10
C LEU A 102 17.74 2.46 9.56
N SER A 103 17.82 3.71 10.06
CA SER A 103 18.00 3.95 11.49
C SER A 103 16.87 3.30 12.30
N GLN A 104 17.11 2.97 13.56
CA GLN A 104 16.11 2.35 14.44
C GLN A 104 14.81 3.17 14.51
N ASP A 105 14.92 4.50 14.48
CA ASP A 105 13.77 5.41 14.47
C ASP A 105 12.93 5.27 13.19
N LEU A 106 13.59 5.18 12.03
CA LEU A 106 12.93 4.99 10.74
C LEU A 106 12.36 3.58 10.57
N GLN A 107 12.98 2.57 11.17
CA GLN A 107 12.41 1.22 11.25
C GLN A 107 11.13 1.19 12.08
N THR A 108 11.16 1.87 13.23
CA THR A 108 9.99 2.02 14.12
C THR A 108 8.86 2.74 13.40
N LEU A 109 9.19 3.81 12.67
CA LEU A 109 8.25 4.53 11.82
C LEU A 109 7.66 3.67 10.70
N GLY A 110 8.49 2.92 9.97
CA GLY A 110 8.01 2.04 8.91
C GLY A 110 7.09 0.92 9.44
N ALA A 111 7.37 0.41 10.64
CA ALA A 111 6.56 -0.61 11.28
C ALA A 111 5.23 -0.07 11.84
N SER A 112 5.26 1.11 12.46
CA SER A 112 4.06 1.77 13.01
C SER A 112 3.16 2.33 11.90
N GLY A 113 3.76 2.79 10.80
CA GLY A 113 3.10 3.58 9.78
C GLY A 113 2.69 4.97 10.28
N GLN A 114 3.25 5.45 11.41
CA GLN A 114 2.90 6.72 12.05
C GLN A 114 4.13 7.44 12.61
N VAL A 115 4.29 8.74 12.31
CA VAL A 115 5.20 9.64 13.04
C VAL A 115 4.40 10.39 14.09
N ASP A 116 4.64 10.12 15.37
CA ASP A 116 4.11 10.95 16.46
C ASP A 116 4.77 12.34 16.38
N ASN A 117 3.96 13.34 16.04
CA ASN A 117 4.39 14.74 15.95
C ASN A 117 4.13 15.51 17.25
N THR A 118 3.91 14.85 18.39
CA THR A 118 3.93 15.56 19.67
C THR A 118 5.26 16.32 19.79
N PRO A 119 5.24 17.64 20.08
CA PRO A 119 6.47 18.38 20.26
C PRO A 119 7.27 17.70 21.36
N VAL A 120 8.43 17.12 21.01
CA VAL A 120 9.43 16.76 22.00
C VAL A 120 9.82 18.08 22.64
N ALA A 121 9.33 18.34 23.86
CA ALA A 121 9.74 19.49 24.63
C ALA A 121 11.27 19.44 24.70
N LEU A 122 11.95 20.36 24.02
CA LEU A 122 13.37 20.56 24.16
C LEU A 122 13.61 20.97 25.62
N GLN A 123 13.86 20.01 26.50
CA GLN A 123 14.40 20.29 27.81
C GLN A 123 15.83 20.77 27.57
N GLY A 124 16.00 22.09 27.51
CA GLY A 124 17.31 22.71 27.53
C GLY A 124 18.04 22.39 28.85
N PRO A 125 19.37 22.37 28.85
CA PRO A 125 20.13 22.22 30.10
C PRO A 125 19.86 23.43 30.99
N GLY A 126 19.60 23.17 32.28
CA GLY A 126 19.39 24.18 33.31
C GLY A 126 20.64 24.96 33.68
#